data_AF-A0A6A6GR37-F1
#
_entry.id   AF-A0A6A6GR37-F1
#
_cell.length_a   1.000
_cell.length_b   1.000
_cell.length_c   1.000
_cell.angle_alpha   90.00
_cell.angle_beta   90.00
_cell.angle_gamma   90.00
#
_symmetry.space_group_name_H-M   'P 1'
#
loop_
_entity.id
_entity.type
_entity.pdbx_description
1 polymer ?
#
loop_
_entity_poly.entity_id
_entity_poly.type
_entity_poly.pdbx_seq_one_letter_code
_entity_poly.pdbx_strand_id
1 'polypeptide(L)'
;MTAALRTFRTVRSSAPRLQTASFSVAARRMAGGDAGAPRSGGASQGDAFTKREEASENLYIKQQEQEKLKQLKAKIASSKEQLAKDEKDLKDLEGK
;
A
#
# COMPACT_ATOMS: atom_id res chain seq x y z
N MET A 1 30.06 63.28 -30.61
CA MET A 1 30.82 62.60 -29.54
C MET A 1 29.94 61.51 -28.96
N THR A 2 30.12 60.27 -29.43
CA THR A 2 29.33 59.07 -29.09
C THR A 2 29.74 58.51 -27.73
N ALA A 3 28.81 58.43 -26.77
CA ALA A 3 29.03 57.79 -25.48
C ALA A 3 28.31 56.44 -25.44
N ALA A 4 29.08 55.35 -25.35
CA ALA A 4 28.56 53.99 -25.19
C ALA A 4 28.39 53.70 -23.69
N LEU A 5 27.14 53.57 -23.22
CA LEU A 5 26.85 53.07 -21.87
C LEU A 5 26.97 51.54 -21.86
N ARG A 6 28.00 51.02 -21.18
CA ARG A 6 28.16 49.59 -20.88
C ARG A 6 27.15 49.15 -19.82
N THR A 7 26.24 48.27 -20.19
CA THR A 7 25.32 47.60 -19.26
C THR A 7 26.09 46.49 -18.52
N PHE A 8 26.25 46.62 -17.20
CA PHE A 8 26.76 45.53 -16.37
C PHE A 8 25.63 44.52 -16.10
N ARG A 9 25.78 43.28 -16.57
CA ARG A 9 24.86 42.19 -16.28
C ARG A 9 25.29 41.51 -14.99
N THR A 10 24.53 41.69 -13.92
CA THR A 10 24.73 40.94 -12.66
C THR A 10 24.30 39.48 -12.88
N VAL A 11 25.25 38.56 -12.76
CA VAL A 11 24.96 37.11 -12.78
C VAL A 11 24.46 36.74 -11.39
N ARG A 12 23.17 36.38 -11.28
CA ARG A 12 22.55 35.91 -10.04
C ARG A 12 23.01 34.47 -9.81
N SER A 13 23.93 34.27 -8.86
CA SER A 13 24.35 32.93 -8.42
C SER A 13 23.15 32.16 -7.86
N SER A 14 22.79 31.04 -8.50
CA SER A 14 21.80 30.08 -7.98
C SER A 14 22.51 29.04 -7.12
N ALA A 15 23.08 29.45 -6.00
CA ALA A 15 23.53 28.47 -5.01
C ALA A 15 22.30 27.71 -4.49
N PRO A 16 22.27 26.36 -4.53
CA PRO A 16 21.18 25.62 -3.94
C PRO A 16 21.19 25.91 -2.44
N ARG A 17 20.10 26.50 -1.92
CA ARG A 17 19.85 26.51 -0.48
C ARG A 17 19.73 25.05 -0.05
N LEU A 18 20.77 24.54 0.59
CA LEU A 18 20.71 23.27 1.32
C LEU A 18 19.59 23.42 2.37
N GLN A 19 18.42 22.86 2.07
CA GLN A 19 17.34 22.76 3.03
C GLN A 19 17.75 21.71 4.06
N THR A 20 18.36 22.15 5.15
CA THR A 20 18.57 21.29 6.31
C THR A 20 17.21 20.99 6.92
N ALA A 21 16.83 19.71 6.97
CA ALA A 21 15.62 19.30 7.65
C ALA A 21 15.73 19.70 9.13
N SER A 22 14.92 20.68 9.54
CA SER A 22 14.85 21.11 10.93
C SER A 22 13.97 20.11 11.68
N PHE A 23 14.56 19.24 12.47
CA PHE A 23 13.82 18.34 13.35
C PHE A 23 13.16 19.16 14.46
N SER A 24 11.84 19.33 14.40
CA SER A 24 11.08 19.95 15.50
C SER A 24 10.95 18.95 16.65
N VAL A 25 11.45 19.30 17.84
CA VAL A 25 11.34 18.48 19.06
C VAL A 25 9.92 18.49 19.65
N ALA A 26 9.04 19.39 19.20
CA ALA A 26 7.66 19.43 19.66
C ALA A 26 6.86 18.26 19.08
N ALA A 27 6.31 17.40 19.95
CA ALA A 27 5.38 16.36 19.54
C ALA A 27 4.13 16.99 18.91
N ARG A 28 3.79 16.62 17.67
CA ARG A 28 2.51 16.99 17.06
C ARG A 28 1.37 16.42 17.90
N ARG A 29 0.53 17.31 18.45
CA ARG A 29 -0.73 16.93 19.11
C ARG A 29 -1.74 16.56 18.02
N MET A 30 -1.82 15.27 17.68
CA MET A 30 -2.83 14.75 16.77
C MET A 30 -4.18 14.70 17.50
N ALA A 31 -5.27 15.10 16.86
CA ALA A 31 -6.61 14.90 17.40
C ALA A 31 -7.00 13.42 17.28
N GLY A 32 -7.96 12.94 18.09
CA GLY A 32 -8.37 11.53 18.07
C GLY A 32 -8.78 11.02 16.68
N GLY A 33 -9.41 11.86 15.86
CA GLY A 33 -9.80 11.51 14.50
C GLY A 33 -8.64 11.37 13.49
N ASP A 34 -7.46 11.90 13.82
CA ASP A 34 -6.28 11.93 12.94
C ASP A 34 -5.42 10.65 13.07
N ALA A 35 -5.56 9.95 14.20
CA ALA A 35 -4.92 8.65 14.45
C ALA A 35 -5.80 7.45 14.04
N GLY A 36 -6.92 7.70 13.35
CA GLY A 36 -7.92 6.66 13.05
C GLY A 36 -8.66 6.14 14.29
N ALA A 37 -8.70 6.90 15.40
CA ALA A 37 -9.45 6.47 16.58
C ALA A 37 -10.95 6.41 16.27
N PRO A 38 -11.69 5.45 16.85
CA PRO A 38 -13.13 5.35 16.66
C PRO A 38 -13.80 6.67 17.07
N ARG A 39 -14.56 7.25 16.13
CA ARG A 39 -15.29 8.51 16.37
C ARG A 39 -16.41 8.27 17.38
N SER A 40 -16.68 9.26 18.24
CA SER A 40 -17.77 9.21 19.22
C SER A 40 -19.10 8.98 18.49
N GLY A 41 -19.80 7.88 18.79
CA GLY A 41 -21.04 7.49 18.12
C GLY A 41 -20.99 6.17 17.35
N GLY A 42 -19.80 5.57 17.19
CA GLY A 42 -19.62 4.25 16.57
C GLY A 42 -19.94 4.22 15.08
N ALA A 43 -19.92 3.02 14.48
CA ALA A 43 -20.13 2.82 13.03
C ALA A 43 -21.50 3.33 12.51
N SER A 44 -22.50 3.41 13.39
CA SER A 44 -23.85 3.87 13.06
C SER A 44 -23.91 5.37 12.70
N GLN A 45 -23.07 6.18 13.36
CA GLN A 45 -22.99 7.65 13.21
C GLN A 45 -21.97 8.09 12.14
N GLY A 46 -21.48 7.17 11.30
CA GLY A 46 -20.56 7.49 10.21
C GLY A 46 -21.22 8.32 9.09
N ASP A 47 -20.47 9.31 8.59
CA ASP A 47 -20.83 10.13 7.42
C ASP A 47 -21.03 9.26 6.17
N ALA A 48 -21.87 9.71 5.22
CA ALA A 48 -22.20 8.98 4.01
C ALA A 48 -20.96 8.69 3.14
N PHE A 49 -19.98 9.58 3.16
CA PHE A 49 -18.72 9.41 2.45
C PHE A 49 -17.89 8.26 3.04
N THR A 50 -17.73 8.23 4.36
CA THR A 50 -17.00 7.14 5.06
C THR A 50 -17.65 5.78 4.82
N LYS A 51 -18.99 5.71 4.81
CA LYS A 51 -19.71 4.46 4.49
C LYS A 51 -19.44 3.98 3.07
N ARG A 52 -19.31 4.90 2.11
CA ARG A 52 -18.98 4.58 0.72
C ARG A 52 -17.53 4.11 0.57
N GLU A 53 -16.60 4.77 1.26
CA GLU A 53 -15.20 4.34 1.31
C GLU A 53 -15.08 2.94 1.89
N GLU A 54 -15.68 2.70 3.06
CA GLU A 54 -15.68 1.40 3.73
C GLU A 54 -16.31 0.30 2.85
N ALA A 55 -17.44 0.58 2.20
CA ALA A 55 -18.06 -0.38 1.29
C ALA A 55 -17.15 -0.74 0.10
N SER A 56 -16.44 0.24 -0.46
CA SER A 56 -15.53 0.04 -1.59
C SER A 56 -14.31 -0.79 -1.19
N GLU A 57 -13.73 -0.48 -0.02
CA GLU A 57 -12.61 -1.25 0.55
C GLU A 57 -13.02 -2.69 0.87
N ASN A 58 -14.18 -2.87 1.52
CA ASN A 58 -14.69 -4.19 1.87
C ASN A 58 -14.94 -5.07 0.65
N LEU A 59 -15.44 -4.51 -0.45
CA LEU A 59 -15.62 -5.24 -1.69
C LEU A 59 -14.28 -5.67 -2.30
N TYR A 60 -13.30 -4.77 -2.32
CA TYR A 60 -11.96 -5.07 -2.83
C TYR A 60 -11.27 -6.16 -2.00
N ILE A 61 -11.34 -6.07 -0.67
CA ILE A 61 -10.77 -7.08 0.24
C ILE A 61 -11.41 -8.44 -0.02
N LYS A 62 -12.74 -8.52 -0.10
CA LYS A 62 -13.45 -9.78 -0.39
C LYS A 62 -13.03 -10.40 -1.72
N GLN A 63 -12.85 -9.59 -2.76
CA GLN A 63 -12.39 -10.10 -4.06
C GLN A 63 -10.99 -10.70 -3.97
N GLN A 64 -10.06 -9.98 -3.32
CA GLN A 64 -8.69 -10.44 -3.11
C GLN A 64 -8.61 -11.71 -2.26
N GLU A 65 -9.44 -11.81 -1.21
CA GLU A 65 -9.55 -13.02 -0.39
C GLU A 65 -10.07 -14.20 -1.21
N GLN A 66 -11.09 -13.99 -2.05
CA GLN A 66 -11.60 -15.03 -2.93
C GLN A 66 -10.56 -15.53 -3.93
N GLU A 67 -9.76 -14.63 -4.51
CA GLU A 67 -8.67 -15.00 -5.42
C GLU A 67 -7.61 -15.84 -4.72
N LYS A 68 -7.17 -15.42 -3.53
CA LYS A 68 -6.22 -16.19 -2.71
C LYS A 68 -6.77 -17.57 -2.34
N LEU A 69 -8.05 -17.65 -1.97
CA LEU A 69 -8.70 -18.93 -1.67
C LEU A 69 -8.76 -19.85 -2.89
N LYS A 70 -9.05 -19.32 -4.09
CA LYS A 70 -9.03 -20.11 -5.33
C LYS A 70 -7.64 -20.66 -5.61
N GLN A 71 -6.60 -19.84 -5.46
CA GLN A 71 -5.21 -20.27 -5.64
C GLN A 71 -4.81 -21.37 -4.65
N LEU A 72 -5.20 -21.24 -3.37
CA LEU A 72 -4.93 -22.26 -2.36
C LEU A 72 -5.66 -23.57 -2.67
N LYS A 73 -6.92 -23.51 -3.09
CA LYS A 73 -7.68 -24.70 -3.51
C LYS A 73 -7.03 -25.40 -4.71
N ALA A 74 -6.55 -24.65 -5.70
CA ALA A 74 -5.84 -25.21 -6.85
C ALA A 74 -4.55 -25.93 -6.42
N LYS A 75 -3.76 -25.32 -5.54
CA LYS A 75 -2.54 -25.96 -4.99
C LYS A 75 -2.85 -27.26 -4.23
N ILE A 76 -3.91 -27.26 -3.42
CA ILE A 76 -4.34 -28.47 -2.69
C ILE A 76 -4.75 -29.57 -3.67
N ALA A 77 -5.49 -29.23 -4.73
CA ALA A 77 -5.87 -30.20 -5.76
C ALA A 77 -4.63 -30.79 -6.45
N SER A 78 -3.68 -29.95 -6.88
CA SER A 78 -2.45 -30.43 -7.51
C SER A 78 -1.62 -31.33 -6.58
N SER A 79 -1.52 -30.98 -5.30
CA SER A 79 -0.79 -31.82 -4.33
C SER A 79 -1.49 -33.15 -4.08
N LYS A 80 -2.82 -33.19 -4.06
CA LYS A 80 -3.58 -34.45 -3.95
C LYS A 80 -3.38 -35.34 -5.18
N GLU A 81 -3.37 -34.76 -6.38
CA GLU A 81 -3.08 -35.50 -7.61
C GLU A 81 -1.65 -36.05 -7.63
N GLN A 82 -0.67 -35.30 -7.12
CA GLN A 82 0.70 -35.78 -6.97
C GLN A 82 0.77 -36.95 -5.99
N LEU A 83 0.17 -36.83 -4.80
CA LEU A 83 0.13 -37.93 -3.83
C LEU A 83 -0.54 -39.19 -4.41
N ALA A 84 -1.62 -39.03 -5.18
CA ALA A 84 -2.29 -40.16 -5.83
C ALA A 84 -1.44 -40.84 -6.92
N LYS A 85 -0.47 -40.12 -7.52
CA LYS A 85 0.51 -40.71 -8.46
C LYS A 85 1.60 -41.43 -7.67
N ASP A 86 2.15 -40.79 -6.66
CA ASP A 86 3.19 -41.36 -5.79
C ASP A 86 2.68 -42.65 -5.11
N GLU A 87 1.43 -42.69 -4.67
CA GLU A 87 0.78 -43.89 -4.11
C GLU A 87 0.63 -45.04 -5.12
N LYS A 88 0.41 -44.72 -6.41
CA LYS A 88 0.35 -45.74 -7.47
C LYS A 88 1.74 -46.28 -7.75
N ASP A 89 2.72 -45.39 -7.91
CA ASP A 89 4.11 -45.75 -8.14
C ASP A 89 4.66 -46.62 -7.00
N LEU A 90 4.30 -46.32 -5.74
CA LEU A 90 4.62 -47.15 -4.58
C LEU A 90 4.00 -48.56 -4.68
N LYS A 91 2.72 -48.68 -5.02
CA LYS A 91 2.06 -49.99 -5.17
C LYS A 91 2.67 -50.83 -6.29
N ASP A 92 3.04 -50.20 -7.40
CA ASP A 92 3.69 -50.87 -8.54
C ASP A 92 5.11 -51.35 -8.19
N LEU A 93 5.79 -50.70 -7.25
CA LEU A 93 7.08 -51.13 -6.71
C LEU A 93 6.94 -52.21 -5.64
N GLU A 94 5.95 -52.12 -4.74
CA GLU A 94 5.69 -53.14 -3.72
C GLU A 94 5.16 -54.45 -4.32
N GLY A 95 4.47 -54.39 -5.46
CA GLY A 95 3.95 -55.55 -6.19
C GLY A 95 4.98 -56.29 -7.05
N LYS A 96 6.24 -55.84 -7.09
CA LYS A 96 7.37 -56.51 -7.75
C LYS A 96 8.26 -57.20 -6.73
#